data_AF-A0AAE1G8L2-F1
#
_entry.id   AF-A0AAE1G8L2-F1
#
_cell.length_a   1.000
_cell.length_b   1.000
_cell.length_c   1.000
_cell.angle_alpha   90.00
_cell.angle_beta   90.00
_cell.angle_gamma   90.00
#
_symmetry.space_group_name_H-M   'P 1'
#
loop_
_entity.id
_entity.type
_entity.pdbx_description
1 polymer ?
#
loop_
_entity_poly.entity_id
_entity_poly.type
_entity_poly.pdbx_seq_one_letter_code
_entity_poly.pdbx_strand_id
1 'polypeptide(L)'
;MNQHLVAREFEELLTMYGLSNHVTFPTHTSGSSLDPVTTDLPDGIITCRPLGMVGSSDHSAVLTTINTAADNDEATTRMNWLWSRGDWDGLRNKLDSTEWTELLQASSSPSSSAGTWRV
;
A
#
# COMPACT_ATOMS: atom_id res chain seq x y z
N MET A 1 12.85 -2.26 -26.78
CA MET A 1 12.19 -3.30 -25.96
C MET A 1 11.11 -3.94 -26.82
N ASN A 2 11.12 -5.25 -27.01
CA ASN A 2 10.13 -5.92 -27.86
C ASN A 2 8.82 -6.06 -27.07
N GLN A 3 7.83 -5.23 -27.38
CA GLN A 3 6.56 -5.15 -26.65
C GLN A 3 5.81 -6.48 -26.62
N HIS A 4 5.96 -7.33 -27.64
CA HIS A 4 5.35 -8.65 -27.70
C HIS A 4 5.95 -9.63 -26.70
N LEU A 5 7.26 -9.57 -26.47
CA LEU A 5 7.91 -10.39 -25.45
C LEU A 5 7.44 -9.96 -24.06
N VAL A 6 7.42 -8.66 -23.79
CA VAL A 6 6.99 -8.12 -22.49
C VAL A 6 5.55 -8.49 -22.17
N ALA A 7 4.64 -8.36 -23.14
CA ALA A 7 3.25 -8.75 -22.97
C ALA A 7 3.14 -10.26 -22.66
N ARG A 8 3.89 -11.11 -23.35
CA ARG A 8 3.87 -12.55 -23.12
C ARG A 8 4.38 -12.92 -21.73
N GLU A 9 5.55 -12.41 -21.34
CA GLU A 9 6.11 -12.69 -20.01
C GLU A 9 5.18 -12.20 -18.89
N PHE A 10 4.47 -11.09 -19.12
CA PHE A 10 3.46 -10.61 -18.18
C PHE A 10 2.26 -11.57 -18.06
N GLU A 11 1.69 -12.02 -19.18
CA GLU A 11 0.59 -13.01 -19.17
C GLU A 11 1.01 -14.35 -18.55
N GLU A 12 2.25 -14.80 -18.79
CA GLU A 12 2.80 -16.00 -18.16
C GLU A 12 2.92 -15.83 -16.64
N LEU A 13 3.32 -14.65 -16.16
CA LEU A 13 3.37 -14.32 -14.73
C LEU A 13 1.97 -14.35 -14.12
N LEU A 14 0.99 -13.71 -14.76
CA LEU A 14 -0.39 -13.71 -14.28
C LEU A 14 -0.94 -15.13 -14.18
N THR A 15 -0.71 -15.94 -15.22
CA THR A 15 -1.11 -17.35 -15.24
C THR A 15 -0.46 -18.14 -14.10
N MET A 16 0.84 -17.94 -13.85
CA MET A 16 1.58 -18.63 -12.79
C MET A 16 1.00 -18.36 -11.39
N TYR A 17 0.48 -17.15 -11.15
CA TYR A 17 -0.09 -16.75 -9.87
C TYR A 17 -1.62 -16.87 -9.82
N GLY A 18 -2.27 -17.37 -10.88
CA GLY A 18 -3.73 -17.47 -10.94
C GLY A 18 -4.43 -16.11 -10.96
N LEU A 19 -3.78 -15.09 -11.51
CA LEU A 19 -4.30 -13.73 -11.60
C LEU A 19 -4.80 -13.44 -13.02
N SER A 20 -5.77 -12.53 -13.11
CA SER A 20 -6.28 -11.98 -14.36
C SER A 20 -6.06 -10.46 -14.39
N ASN A 21 -5.62 -9.90 -15.51
CA ASN A 21 -5.63 -8.45 -15.71
C ASN A 21 -7.00 -8.01 -16.25
N HIS A 22 -7.63 -7.06 -15.56
CA HIS A 22 -8.96 -6.57 -15.90
C HIS A 22 -8.96 -5.27 -16.73
N VAL A 23 -7.78 -4.70 -17.02
CA VAL A 23 -7.66 -3.53 -17.88
C VAL A 23 -7.52 -3.96 -19.34
N THR A 24 -8.58 -3.72 -20.12
CA THR A 24 -8.68 -4.10 -21.55
C THR A 24 -8.61 -2.90 -22.50
N PHE A 25 -8.24 -1.73 -21.98
CA PHE A 25 -8.18 -0.47 -22.73
C PHE A 25 -6.80 0.20 -22.60
N PRO A 26 -6.42 1.06 -23.56
CA PRO A 26 -5.24 1.89 -23.44
C PRO A 26 -5.32 2.81 -22.22
N THR A 27 -4.24 2.85 -21.45
CA THR A 27 -4.13 3.75 -20.31
C THR A 27 -3.25 4.94 -20.62
N HIS A 28 -2.34 4.82 -21.60
CA HIS A 28 -1.48 5.90 -22.04
C HIS A 28 -1.93 6.48 -23.40
N THR A 29 -1.69 7.77 -23.63
CA THR A 29 -2.07 8.48 -24.88
C THR A 29 -1.47 7.88 -26.16
N SER A 30 -0.35 7.16 -26.06
CA SER A 30 0.25 6.44 -27.21
C SER A 30 -0.46 5.13 -27.58
N GLY A 31 -1.50 4.74 -26.83
CA GLY A 31 -2.24 3.50 -27.06
C GLY A 31 -1.76 2.30 -26.22
N SER A 32 -0.71 2.44 -25.41
CA SER A 32 -0.26 1.36 -24.52
C SER A 32 -1.10 1.24 -23.25
N SER A 33 -1.12 0.05 -22.67
CA SER A 33 -1.75 -0.25 -21.38
C SER A 33 -0.69 -0.83 -20.45
N LEU A 34 -0.15 0.01 -19.56
CA LEU A 34 0.92 -0.36 -18.60
C LEU A 34 0.47 -0.16 -17.14
N ASP A 35 -0.82 0.06 -16.93
CA ASP A 35 -1.43 0.27 -15.62
C ASP A 35 -2.42 -0.87 -15.35
N PRO A 36 -1.95 -2.09 -15.06
CA PRO A 36 -2.81 -3.26 -14.94
C PRO A 36 -3.58 -3.27 -13.62
N VAL A 37 -4.73 -3.93 -13.60
CA VAL A 37 -5.50 -4.24 -12.40
C VAL A 37 -5.61 -5.76 -12.33
N THR A 38 -4.85 -6.38 -11.42
CA THR A 38 -4.66 -7.83 -11.37
C THR A 38 -5.24 -8.44 -10.10
N THR A 39 -6.03 -9.50 -10.23
CA THR A 39 -6.56 -10.26 -9.09
C THR A 39 -6.98 -11.67 -9.49
N ASP A 40 -7.19 -12.53 -8.50
CA ASP A 40 -7.76 -13.88 -8.58
C ASP A 40 -9.28 -13.92 -8.35
N LEU A 41 -9.93 -12.75 -8.23
CA LEU A 41 -11.38 -12.68 -8.03
C LEU A 41 -12.15 -13.21 -9.26
N PRO A 42 -13.32 -13.84 -9.05
CA PRO A 42 -14.18 -14.31 -10.14
C PRO A 42 -14.58 -13.20 -11.12
N ASP A 43 -14.70 -13.58 -12.39
CA ASP A 43 -15.24 -12.70 -13.44
C ASP A 43 -16.63 -12.18 -13.07
N GLY A 44 -16.89 -10.92 -13.42
CA GLY A 44 -18.17 -10.24 -13.15
C GLY A 44 -18.27 -9.57 -11.78
N ILE A 45 -17.35 -9.86 -10.85
CA ILE A 45 -17.23 -9.11 -9.58
C ILE A 45 -16.42 -7.83 -9.79
N ILE A 46 -15.49 -7.83 -10.74
CA ILE A 46 -14.68 -6.66 -11.09
C ILE A 46 -15.06 -6.07 -12.42
N THR A 47 -15.10 -4.74 -12.45
CA THR A 47 -15.16 -3.96 -13.68
C THR A 47 -14.12 -2.85 -13.64
N CYS A 48 -13.46 -2.62 -14.77
CA CYS A 48 -12.53 -1.51 -14.96
C CYS A 48 -13.05 -0.60 -16.08
N ARG A 49 -12.98 0.71 -15.88
CA ARG A 49 -13.27 1.69 -16.94
C ARG A 49 -12.32 2.89 -16.88
N PRO A 50 -12.00 3.51 -18.02
CA PRO A 50 -11.21 4.73 -18.02
C PRO A 50 -12.05 5.91 -17.53
N LEU A 51 -11.45 6.79 -16.71
CA LEU A 51 -12.01 8.09 -16.37
C LEU A 51 -11.46 9.23 -17.24
N GLY A 52 -10.54 8.92 -18.15
CA GLY A 52 -9.80 9.91 -18.94
C GLY A 52 -8.57 10.43 -18.21
N MET A 53 -7.90 11.41 -18.82
CA MET A 53 -6.69 12.02 -18.30
C MET A 53 -6.97 12.86 -17.04
N VAL A 54 -6.06 12.78 -16.08
CA VAL A 54 -6.09 13.62 -14.86
C VAL A 54 -5.11 14.78 -15.05
N GLY A 55 -5.62 16.00 -15.22
CA GLY A 55 -4.80 17.18 -15.42
C GLY A 55 -3.96 17.08 -16.69
N SER A 56 -2.64 17.18 -16.55
CA SER A 56 -1.67 17.10 -17.65
C SER A 56 -0.99 15.73 -17.80
N SER A 57 -1.50 14.70 -17.10
CA SER A 57 -0.99 13.32 -17.20
C SER A 57 -1.23 12.74 -18.60
N ASP A 58 -0.23 12.10 -19.19
CA ASP A 58 -0.32 11.28 -20.41
C ASP A 58 -0.90 9.88 -20.14
N HIS A 59 -1.18 9.56 -18.88
CA HIS A 59 -1.98 8.41 -18.45
C HIS A 59 -3.41 8.79 -18.05
N SER A 60 -4.36 7.90 -18.35
CA SER A 60 -5.75 7.94 -17.93
C SER A 60 -5.92 7.25 -16.58
N ALA A 61 -6.77 7.82 -15.72
CA ALA A 61 -7.14 7.16 -14.47
C ALA A 61 -8.02 5.93 -14.75
N VAL A 62 -7.73 4.83 -14.07
CA VAL A 62 -8.51 3.59 -14.09
C VAL A 62 -9.43 3.59 -12.88
N LEU A 63 -10.75 3.54 -13.12
CA LEU A 63 -11.72 3.27 -12.07
C LEU A 63 -12.03 1.78 -12.03
N THR A 64 -11.67 1.13 -10.94
CA THR A 64 -12.03 -0.25 -10.63
C THR A 64 -13.19 -0.28 -9.66
N THR A 65 -14.23 -1.03 -9.98
CA THR A 65 -15.34 -1.34 -9.08
C THR A 65 -15.30 -2.82 -8.75
N ILE A 66 -15.23 -3.13 -7.46
CA ILE A 66 -15.23 -4.49 -6.91
C ILE A 66 -16.56 -4.70 -6.18
N ASN A 67 -17.40 -5.58 -6.70
CA ASN A 67 -18.73 -5.89 -6.16
C ASN A 67 -18.66 -7.06 -5.19
N THR A 68 -18.10 -6.84 -4.01
CA THR A 68 -18.11 -7.83 -2.93
C THR A 68 -19.27 -7.56 -1.98
N ALA A 69 -19.83 -8.63 -1.41
CA ALA A 69 -20.57 -8.48 -0.17
C ALA A 69 -19.53 -8.07 0.88
N ALA A 70 -19.54 -6.80 1.28
CA ALA A 70 -18.68 -6.37 2.37
C ALA A 70 -19.14 -7.11 3.62
N ASP A 71 -18.31 -8.02 4.13
CA ASP A 71 -18.38 -8.33 5.54
C ASP A 71 -18.10 -7.01 6.26
N ASN A 72 -19.08 -6.56 7.04
CA ASN A 72 -18.85 -5.42 7.91
C ASN A 72 -17.86 -5.89 8.97
N ASP A 73 -16.58 -5.65 8.75
CA ASP A 73 -15.60 -5.73 9.83
C ASP A 73 -16.11 -4.86 10.98
N GLU A 74 -16.04 -5.38 12.21
CA GLU A 74 -16.30 -4.55 13.37
C GLU A 74 -15.40 -3.30 13.28
N ALA A 75 -16.02 -2.14 13.49
CA ALA A 75 -15.32 -0.87 13.41
C ALA A 75 -14.09 -0.90 14.33
N THR A 76 -12.90 -1.02 13.75
CA THR A 76 -11.67 -1.01 14.53
C THR A 76 -11.37 0.44 14.88
N THR A 77 -11.52 0.76 16.16
CA THR A 77 -11.08 2.06 16.69
C THR A 77 -9.57 2.05 16.79
N ARG A 78 -8.87 2.82 15.95
CA ARG A 78 -7.44 3.08 16.12
C ARG A 78 -7.21 4.49 16.63
N MET A 79 -6.27 4.64 17.54
CA MET A 79 -5.79 5.96 17.96
C MET A 79 -5.07 6.62 16.77
N ASN A 80 -5.67 7.66 16.19
CA ASN A 80 -5.02 8.49 15.19
C ASN A 80 -4.39 9.70 15.89
N TRP A 81 -3.05 9.79 15.85
CA TRP A 81 -2.33 10.94 16.37
C TRP A 81 -2.54 12.14 15.45
N LEU A 82 -3.11 13.23 15.99
CA LEU A 82 -3.22 14.51 15.29
C LEU A 82 -1.89 15.26 15.36
N TRP A 83 -0.92 14.83 14.55
CA TRP A 83 0.43 15.40 14.53
C TRP A 83 0.46 16.92 14.34
N SER A 84 -0.48 17.48 13.56
CA SER A 84 -0.61 18.93 13.38
C SER A 84 -0.92 19.71 14.67
N ARG A 85 -1.41 19.02 15.71
CA ARG A 85 -1.72 19.60 17.03
C ARG A 85 -0.80 19.07 18.14
N GLY A 86 0.29 18.39 17.77
CA GLY A 86 1.29 17.94 18.73
C GLY A 86 1.96 19.12 19.43
N ASP A 87 2.23 18.98 20.73
CA ASP A 87 3.09 19.91 21.47
C ASP A 87 4.55 19.62 21.14
N TRP A 88 4.98 20.14 19.99
CA TRP A 88 6.32 19.91 19.46
C TRP A 88 7.40 20.59 20.29
N ASP A 89 7.09 21.71 20.93
CA ASP A 89 8.02 22.42 21.80
C ASP A 89 8.19 21.66 23.11
N GLY A 90 7.11 21.16 23.71
CA GLY A 90 7.17 20.28 24.87
C GLY A 90 7.94 18.99 24.60
N LEU A 91 7.76 18.38 23.41
CA LEU A 91 8.55 17.21 23.01
C LEU A 91 10.04 17.55 22.90
N ARG A 92 10.40 18.63 22.20
CA ARG A 92 11.81 19.08 22.09
C ARG A 92 12.42 19.33 23.46
N ASN A 93 11.74 20.11 24.29
CA ASN A 93 12.22 20.44 25.63
C ASN A 93 12.44 19.19 26.47
N LYS A 94 11.54 18.20 26.40
CA LYS A 94 11.72 16.92 27.08
C LYS A 94 12.92 16.14 26.55
N LEU A 95 13.09 16.06 25.23
CA LEU A 95 14.24 15.38 24.65
C LEU A 95 15.55 16.04 25.07
N ASP A 96 15.58 17.37 25.09
CA ASP A 96 16.76 18.15 25.48
C ASP A 96 17.06 18.03 26.98
N SER A 97 16.03 17.97 27.82
CA SER A 97 16.18 17.86 29.28
C SER A 97 16.29 16.42 29.78
N THR A 98 16.32 15.43 28.88
CA THR A 98 16.42 14.01 29.27
C THR A 98 17.88 13.66 29.53
N GLU A 99 18.18 13.10 30.71
CA GLU A 99 19.50 12.57 31.06
C GLU A 99 19.75 11.22 30.34
N TRP A 100 20.07 11.31 29.05
CA TRP A 100 20.23 10.15 28.16
C TRP A 100 21.31 9.18 28.62
N THR A 101 22.37 9.69 29.24
CA THR A 101 23.50 8.88 29.70
C THR A 101 23.07 7.88 30.77
N GLU A 102 22.27 8.30 31.76
CA GLU A 102 21.77 7.41 32.81
C GLU A 102 20.77 6.38 32.25
N LEU A 103 19.85 6.81 31.38
CA LEU A 103 18.85 5.93 30.78
C LEU A 103 19.47 4.84 29.90
N LEU A 104 20.46 5.18 29.08
CA LEU A 104 21.11 4.23 28.19
C LEU A 104 22.03 3.28 28.98
N GLN A 105 22.67 3.76 30.07
CA GLN A 105 23.47 2.91 30.95
C GLN A 105 22.63 1.94 31.80
N ALA A 106 21.47 2.37 32.29
CA ALA A 106 20.54 1.50 33.04
C ALA A 106 20.08 0.29 32.21
N SER A 107 19.96 0.43 30.89
CA SER A 107 19.58 -0.65 29.97
C SER A 107 20.70 -1.65 29.66
N SER A 108 21.94 -1.29 29.96
CA SER A 108 23.13 -2.13 29.73
C SER A 108 23.48 -3.04 30.92
N SER A 109 22.79 -2.88 32.05
CA SER A 109 22.80 -3.85 33.13
C SER A 109 21.79 -4.95 32.80
N PRO A 110 22.17 -6.24 32.73
CA PRO A 110 21.24 -7.30 32.38
C PRO A 110 20.17 -7.40 33.47
N SER A 111 18.95 -6.93 33.18
CA SER A 111 17.79 -7.36 33.96
C SER A 111 17.51 -8.81 33.56
N SER A 112 17.60 -9.71 34.54
CA SER A 112 17.40 -11.16 34.36
C SER A 112 15.93 -11.55 34.13
N SER A 113 15.16 -10.72 33.44
CA SER A 113 13.75 -10.97 33.14
C SER A 113 13.42 -10.60 31.70
N ALA A 114 14.16 -11.14 30.75
CA ALA A 114 13.73 -11.19 29.36
C ALA A 114 12.69 -12.31 29.23
N GLY A 115 11.41 -11.94 29.28
CA GLY A 115 10.32 -12.81 28.86
C GLY A 115 10.48 -13.20 27.39
N THR A 116 10.42 -14.50 27.14
CA THR A 116 10.51 -15.12 25.81
C THR A 116 9.39 -14.63 24.91
N TRP A 117 9.70 -13.84 23.89
CA TRP A 117 8.82 -13.66 22.73
C TRP A 117 9.17 -14.74 21.71
N ARG A 118 8.28 -15.73 21.57
CA ARG A 118 8.32 -16.68 20.47
C ARG A 118 7.54 -16.10 19.29
N VAL A 119 8.19 -16.08 18.13
CA VAL A 119 7.53 -16.06 16.82
C VAL A 119 7.39 -17.52 16.38
#